data_AF-A0AAN7DNB1-F1
#
_entry.id   AF-A0AAN7DNB1-F1
#
_cell.length_a   1.000
_cell.length_b   1.000
_cell.length_c   1.000
_cell.angle_alpha   90.00
_cell.angle_beta   90.00
_cell.angle_gamma   90.00
#
_symmetry.space_group_name_H-M   'P 1'
#
loop_
_entity.id
_entity.type
_entity.pdbx_description
1 polymer ?
#
loop_
_entity_poly.entity_id
_entity_poly.type
_entity_poly.pdbx_seq_one_letter_code
_entity_poly.pdbx_strand_id
1 'polypeptide(L)'
;MTRPIPQEVQGSVKALFNQGCSLRAIQKISPDLSVSVLSRYRKKFLGHSKHAKPGRRSKITTQNMNYIERNLRNGNLDGPRGVQYYLAYMGV
;
A
#
# COMPACT_ATOMS: atom_id res chain seq x y z
N MET A 1 -14.91 7.20 -5.36
CA MET A 1 -13.47 7.12 -5.71
C MET A 1 -13.24 7.84 -7.04
N THR A 2 -12.25 8.73 -7.15
CA THR A 2 -11.94 9.44 -8.41
C THR A 2 -11.20 8.50 -9.36
N ARG A 3 -11.62 8.45 -10.64
CA ARG A 3 -10.92 7.64 -11.66
C ARG A 3 -9.48 8.16 -11.82
N PRO A 4 -8.48 7.26 -11.94
CA PRO A 4 -7.10 7.68 -12.21
C PRO A 4 -7.01 8.37 -13.58
N ILE A 5 -6.07 9.30 -13.72
CA ILE A 5 -5.80 9.98 -14.98
C ILE A 5 -5.13 8.97 -15.93
N PRO A 6 -5.36 9.02 -17.25
CA PRO A 6 -4.60 8.23 -18.22
C PRO A 6 -3.09 8.37 -18.03
N GLN A 7 -2.35 7.29 -18.26
CA GLN A 7 -0.92 7.22 -17.95
C GLN A 7 -0.07 8.17 -18.81
N GLU A 8 -0.49 8.41 -20.06
CA GLU A 8 0.11 9.39 -20.97
C GLU A 8 0.05 10.81 -20.38
N VAL A 9 -1.13 11.22 -19.90
CA VAL A 9 -1.34 12.53 -19.28
C VAL A 9 -0.59 12.65 -17.95
N GLN A 10 -0.46 11.55 -17.19
CA GLN A 10 0.36 11.53 -15.97
C GLN A 10 1.83 11.87 -16.26
N GLY A 11 2.39 11.40 -17.38
CA GLY A 11 3.76 11.69 -17.81
C GLY A 11 3.99 13.19 -18.03
N SER A 12 3.12 13.81 -18.82
CA SER A 12 3.18 15.25 -19.11
C SER A 12 3.01 16.10 -17.86
N VAL A 13 2.05 15.76 -17.00
CA VAL A 13 1.81 16.46 -15.72
C VAL A 13 3.02 16.33 -14.78
N LYS A 14 3.65 15.15 -14.73
CA LYS A 14 4.86 14.93 -13.93
C LYS A 14 6.03 15.76 -14.44
N ALA A 15 6.22 15.85 -15.76
CA ALA A 15 7.26 16.69 -16.36
C ALA A 15 7.07 18.17 -16.00
N LEU A 16 5.83 18.68 -16.09
CA LEU A 16 5.51 20.06 -15.70
C LEU A 16 5.76 20.32 -14.21
N PHE A 17 5.47 19.36 -13.33
CA PHE A 17 5.80 19.46 -11.91
C PHE A 17 7.31 19.51 -11.66
N ASN A 18 8.10 18.73 -12.40
CA ASN A 18 9.57 18.76 -12.30
C ASN A 18 10.16 20.07 -12.82
N GLN A 19 9.51 20.72 -13.78
CA GLN A 19 9.85 22.06 -14.28
C GLN A 19 9.46 23.19 -13.30
N GLY A 20 8.82 22.88 -12.17
CA GLY A 20 8.42 23.88 -11.17
C GLY A 20 7.14 24.64 -11.52
N CYS A 21 6.35 24.19 -12.51
CA CYS A 21 5.10 24.86 -12.88
C CYS A 21 4.08 24.85 -11.72
N SER A 22 3.35 25.96 -11.58
CA SER A 22 2.29 26.08 -10.58
C SER A 22 1.05 25.25 -10.96
N LEU A 23 0.23 24.87 -9.97
CA LEU A 23 -1.00 24.08 -10.20
C LEU A 23 -1.95 24.77 -11.19
N ARG A 24 -2.08 26.11 -11.11
CA ARG A 24 -2.92 26.89 -12.02
C ARG A 24 -2.36 26.91 -13.45
N ALA A 25 -1.04 26.97 -13.60
CA ALA A 25 -0.40 26.92 -14.92
C ALA A 25 -0.64 25.56 -15.60
N ILE A 26 -0.50 24.47 -14.84
CA ILE A 26 -0.77 23.12 -15.34
C ILE A 26 -2.25 22.94 -15.68
N GLN A 27 -3.16 23.50 -14.88
CA GLN A 27 -4.60 23.46 -15.17
C GLN A 27 -4.97 24.21 -16.46
N LYS A 28 -4.27 25.29 -16.81
CA LYS A 28 -4.50 25.97 -18.10
C LYS A 28 -4.12 25.10 -19.30
N ILE A 29 -3.12 24.23 -19.15
CA ILE A 29 -2.66 23.31 -20.20
C ILE A 29 -3.56 22.07 -20.26
N SER A 30 -4.05 21.62 -19.10
CA SER A 30 -4.93 20.45 -18.98
C SER A 30 -6.20 20.84 -18.21
N PRO A 31 -7.16 21.50 -18.88
CA PRO A 31 -8.37 22.03 -18.24
C PRO A 31 -9.27 20.93 -17.67
N ASP A 32 -9.19 19.72 -18.21
CA ASP A 32 -9.95 18.56 -17.74
C ASP A 32 -9.53 18.09 -16.33
N LEU A 33 -8.36 18.55 -15.85
CA LEU A 33 -7.84 18.20 -14.54
C LEU A 33 -8.16 19.30 -13.53
N SER A 34 -8.97 18.95 -12.53
CA SER A 34 -9.21 19.86 -11.42
C SER A 34 -7.94 20.11 -10.59
N VAL A 35 -7.84 21.29 -9.98
CA VAL A 35 -6.73 21.66 -9.07
C VAL A 35 -6.54 20.63 -7.96
N SER A 36 -7.63 20.08 -7.43
CA SER A 36 -7.64 19.05 -6.39
C SER A 36 -6.93 17.76 -6.86
N VAL A 37 -7.18 17.36 -8.11
CA VAL A 37 -6.52 16.21 -8.74
C VAL A 37 -5.04 16.50 -8.93
N LEU A 38 -4.69 17.67 -9.50
CA LEU A 38 -3.29 18.07 -9.68
C LEU A 38 -2.52 18.13 -8.36
N SER A 39 -3.13 18.65 -7.29
CA SER A 39 -2.53 18.69 -5.95
C SER A 39 -2.24 17.28 -5.39
N ARG A 40 -3.17 16.34 -5.60
CA ARG A 40 -2.97 14.93 -5.22
C ARG A 40 -1.82 14.30 -6.01
N TYR A 41 -1.75 14.55 -7.31
CA TYR A 41 -0.67 14.04 -8.16
C TYR A 41 0.68 14.70 -7.84
N ARG A 42 0.71 15.99 -7.50
CA ARG A 42 1.92 16.66 -7.01
C ARG A 42 2.47 15.97 -5.77
N LYS A 43 1.60 15.65 -4.80
CA LYS A 43 1.99 14.88 -3.60
C LYS A 43 2.44 13.46 -3.95
N LYS A 44 1.81 12.81 -4.94
CA LYS A 44 2.20 11.47 -5.39
C LYS A 44 3.57 11.46 -6.08
N PHE A 45 3.89 12.46 -6.89
CA PHE A 45 5.10 12.50 -7.71
C PHE A 45 6.30 13.15 -7.02
N LEU A 46 6.08 14.25 -6.29
CA LEU A 46 7.13 15.05 -5.64
C LEU A 46 7.12 14.92 -4.12
N GLY A 47 6.02 14.44 -3.54
CA GLY A 47 5.99 14.22 -2.10
C GLY A 47 6.80 12.98 -1.75
N HIS A 48 7.56 13.06 -0.65
CA HIS A 48 7.95 11.86 0.07
C HIS A 48 6.66 11.11 0.39
N SER A 49 6.41 10.01 -0.32
CA SER A 49 5.31 9.10 -0.02
C SER A 49 5.43 8.75 1.45
N LYS A 50 4.61 9.38 2.29
CA LYS A 50 4.45 8.93 3.67
C LYS A 50 3.75 7.60 3.52
N HIS A 51 4.54 6.53 3.46
CA HIS A 51 4.02 5.17 3.54
C HIS A 51 3.05 5.17 4.71
N ALA A 52 1.83 4.66 4.46
CA ALA A 52 0.88 4.46 5.54
C ALA A 52 1.62 3.75 6.68
N LYS A 53 1.49 4.26 7.90
CA LYS A 53 2.14 3.62 9.05
C LYS A 53 1.73 2.14 9.03
N PRO A 54 2.68 1.21 9.16
CA PRO A 54 2.34 -0.20 9.17
C PRO A 54 1.27 -0.44 10.24
N GLY A 55 0.29 -1.28 9.93
CA GLY A 55 -0.74 -1.68 10.88
C GLY A 55 -0.16 -2.42 12.08
N ARG A 56 -1.04 -2.89 12.96
CA ARG A 56 -0.63 -3.71 14.11
C ARG A 56 0.18 -4.91 13.64
N ARG A 57 1.38 -5.08 14.20
CA ARG A 57 2.23 -6.25 13.90
C ARG A 57 1.52 -7.53 14.35
N SER A 58 1.68 -8.60 13.57
CA SER A 58 1.21 -9.94 13.95
C SER A 58 1.81 -10.35 15.30
N LYS A 59 0.99 -10.97 16.15
CA LYS A 59 1.46 -11.62 17.38
C LYS A 59 2.26 -12.90 17.09
N ILE A 60 1.98 -13.54 15.96
CA ILE A 60 2.64 -14.78 15.55
C ILE A 60 3.91 -14.41 14.76
N THR A 61 5.05 -14.93 15.21
CA THR A 61 6.33 -14.78 14.52
C THR A 61 6.41 -15.69 13.28
N THR A 62 7.27 -15.34 12.32
CA THR A 62 7.50 -16.16 11.12
C THR A 62 7.96 -17.58 11.46
N GLN A 63 8.75 -17.74 12.52
CA GLN A 63 9.20 -19.05 12.99
C GLN A 63 8.03 -19.94 13.43
N ASN A 64 7.07 -19.39 14.19
CA ASN A 64 5.91 -20.14 14.64
C ASN A 64 4.99 -20.50 13.46
N MET A 65 4.84 -19.61 12.49
CA MET A 65 4.09 -19.93 11.26
C MET A 65 4.73 -21.10 10.50
N ASN A 66 6.06 -21.08 10.31
CA ASN A 66 6.78 -22.16 9.64
C ASN A 66 6.68 -23.49 10.40
N TYR A 67 6.71 -23.44 11.75
CA TYR A 67 6.52 -24.62 12.58
C TYR A 67 5.11 -25.21 12.42
N ILE A 68 4.08 -24.37 12.49
CA ILE A 68 2.68 -24.77 12.28
C ILE A 68 2.51 -25.39 10.89
N GLU A 69 3.01 -24.74 9.85
CA GLU A 69 2.88 -25.22 8.47
C GLU A 69 3.53 -26.60 8.28
N ARG A 70 4.76 -26.79 8.80
CA ARG A 70 5.45 -28.08 8.73
C ARG A 70 4.68 -29.19 9.46
N ASN A 71 4.18 -28.90 10.66
CA ASN A 71 3.47 -29.92 11.43
C ASN A 71 2.09 -30.24 10.86
N LEU A 72 1.41 -29.27 10.24
CA LEU A 72 0.18 -29.54 9.47
C LEU A 72 0.47 -30.45 8.27
N ARG A 73 1.53 -30.17 7.49
CA ARG A 73 1.92 -31.00 6.33
C ARG A 73 2.30 -32.42 6.73
N ASN A 74 2.98 -32.57 7.86
CA ASN A 74 3.42 -33.88 8.35
C ASN A 74 2.33 -34.65 9.11
N GLY A 75 1.13 -34.08 9.30
CA GLY A 75 0.04 -34.70 10.04
C GLY A 75 0.21 -34.70 11.57
N ASN A 76 1.18 -33.97 12.09
CA ASN A 76 1.46 -33.86 13.53
C ASN A 76 0.52 -32.89 14.26
N LEU A 77 -0.17 -32.02 13.52
CA LEU A 77 -1.20 -31.13 14.05
C LEU A 77 -2.56 -31.55 13.51
N ASP A 78 -3.53 -31.60 14.43
CA ASP A 78 -4.94 -31.93 14.16
C ASP A 78 -5.68 -30.78 13.44
N GLY A 79 -5.12 -30.34 12.32
CA GLY A 79 -5.68 -29.28 11.51
C GLY A 79 -5.89 -27.96 12.28
N PRO A 80 -6.97 -27.23 12.00
CA PRO A 80 -7.26 -25.94 12.64
C PRO A 80 -7.34 -25.99 14.17
N ARG A 81 -7.85 -27.10 14.72
CA ARG A 81 -8.02 -27.26 16.17
C ARG A 81 -6.66 -27.41 16.86
N GLY A 82 -5.78 -28.25 16.32
CA GLY A 82 -4.41 -28.40 16.83
C GLY A 82 -3.64 -27.08 16.79
N VAL A 83 -3.80 -26.29 15.73
CA VAL A 83 -3.18 -24.96 15.62
C VAL A 83 -3.72 -24.01 16.70
N GLN A 84 -5.02 -23.99 16.94
CA GLN A 84 -5.63 -23.14 17.96
C GLN A 84 -5.10 -23.49 19.36
N TYR A 85 -4.98 -24.78 19.69
CA TYR A 85 -4.38 -25.21 20.95
C TYR A 85 -2.91 -24.78 21.08
N TYR A 86 -2.12 -24.95 20.01
CA TYR A 86 -0.72 -24.52 20.01
C TYR A 86 -0.58 -23.00 20.19
N LEU A 87 -1.40 -22.21 19.50
CA LEU A 87 -1.39 -20.75 19.64
C LEU A 87 -1.82 -20.30 21.04
N ALA A 88 -2.83 -20.96 21.62
CA ALA A 88 -3.27 -20.70 23.00
C ALA A 88 -2.18 -21.04 24.02
N TYR A 89 -1.48 -22.17 23.85
CA TYR A 89 -0.33 -22.54 24.69
C TYR A 89 0.79 -21.50 24.63
N MET A 90 1.03 -20.93 23.44
CA MET A 90 2.02 -19.88 23.22
C MET A 90 1.57 -18.48 23.72
N GLY A 91 0.34 -18.34 24.24
CA GLY A 91 -0.19 -17.09 24.75
C GLY A 91 -0.54 -16.06 23.67
N VAL A 92 -0.81 -16.50 22.44
CA VAL A 92 -1.14 -15.65 21.28
C VAL A 92 -2.64 -15.43 21.15
#